data_AF-A0A5N5JDY8-F1
#
_entry.id   AF-A0A5N5JDY8-F1
#
_cell.length_a   1.000
_cell.length_b   1.000
_cell.length_c   1.000
_cell.angle_alpha   90.00
_cell.angle_beta   90.00
_cell.angle_gamma   90.00
#
_symmetry.space_group_name_H-M   'P 1'
#
loop_
_entity.id
_entity.type
_entity.pdbx_description
1 polymer ?
#
loop_
_entity_poly.entity_id
_entity_poly.type
_entity_poly.pdbx_seq_one_letter_code
_entity_poly.pdbx_strand_id
1 'polypeptide(L)'
;MAIQNDDQEDFQTLRDRASSKAEEILQRTHQILSEFEQLDKLHQSQRTAIPIPGQKILINNAKTEQTAAKRMLEELKSQSFAKADDDSGRLDTLEHILEKLECSNIFSLGTAWDLVKRCSGLEQLASKFSLHASVGPCPLCRGKKCPPKGRQNSKSIVYVDAVVNGGAEWLRIMGIDERRLLHEMAEMGWDWGAGEDGDAEDDDDDDYCDISVAEAVAQLVGAARANRHNYRPPRLHIVFTRIAEGNNPEIDRLIRKLRAMSKQGVDVRIDCANSDFLAAPPPTLETALRRLIAEDLSSVTPTVNLDCSILVALASDVTHCEMEIQPWHRTDVAVQIREEAELGGSLVKALYPALRSRRLVCTARAAQRFRDIVATIATPAEAARAEIILPKTAGGSNKTSEELVTELQALSVHPVDPDLRLPIEVVESDIPDDLTAAIQAGRLPSSANSVLAGLSELNRDIYLFGWLRRTTTVTANNALAKQIRLLVETHRTDDEEAGPSIWVFPFTRALATKGRPAGFGV
;
A
#
# COMPACT_ATOMS: atom_id res chain seq x y z
N MET A 1 30.20 -37.51 47.26
CA MET A 1 29.29 -38.00 46.20
C MET A 1 29.39 -37.00 45.07
N ALA A 2 30.12 -37.36 44.02
CA ALA A 2 30.34 -36.53 42.85
C ALA A 2 29.10 -36.56 41.96
N ILE A 3 28.68 -35.39 41.51
CA ILE A 3 27.67 -35.20 40.47
C ILE A 3 28.38 -35.50 39.15
N GLN A 4 28.06 -36.64 38.53
CA GLN A 4 28.40 -36.92 37.13
C GLN A 4 27.24 -36.39 36.28
N ASN A 5 27.44 -35.23 35.66
CA ASN A 5 26.72 -34.83 34.47
C ASN A 5 27.46 -35.47 33.29
N ASP A 6 26.79 -36.35 32.55
CA ASP A 6 27.25 -36.86 31.25
C ASP A 6 25.99 -37.08 30.38
N ASP A 7 25.36 -35.97 29.98
CA ASP A 7 24.40 -35.94 28.87
C ASP A 7 25.19 -35.82 27.56
N GLN A 8 25.84 -36.92 27.13
CA GLN A 8 26.38 -37.01 25.77
C GLN A 8 25.24 -37.45 24.84
N GLU A 9 24.63 -36.51 24.12
CA GLU A 9 23.69 -36.84 23.04
C GLU A 9 24.39 -37.76 22.02
N ASP A 10 23.79 -38.90 21.71
CA ASP A 10 24.33 -39.86 20.74
C ASP A 10 24.43 -39.23 19.34
N PHE A 11 25.53 -39.49 18.62
CA PHE A 11 25.83 -38.96 17.29
C PHE A 11 24.67 -39.15 16.31
N GLN A 12 24.03 -40.33 16.37
CA GLN A 12 22.89 -40.63 15.51
C GLN A 12 21.67 -39.76 15.83
N THR A 13 21.45 -39.46 17.12
CA THR A 13 20.36 -38.58 17.58
C THR A 13 20.58 -37.14 17.10
N LEU A 14 21.80 -36.62 17.23
CA LEU A 14 22.17 -35.28 16.73
C LEU A 14 21.99 -35.18 15.21
N ARG A 15 22.43 -36.21 14.48
CA ARG A 15 22.29 -36.26 13.01
C ARG A 15 20.84 -36.30 12.57
N ASP A 16 20.00 -37.07 13.25
CA ASP A 16 18.58 -37.18 12.95
C ASP A 16 17.86 -35.86 13.26
N ARG A 17 18.20 -35.19 14.37
CA ARG A 17 17.73 -33.85 14.71
C ARG A 17 18.12 -32.82 13.63
N ALA A 18 19.38 -32.83 13.20
CA ALA A 18 19.88 -31.92 12.16
C ALA A 18 19.16 -32.15 10.83
N SER A 19 18.98 -33.41 10.44
CA SER A 19 18.29 -33.80 9.21
C SER A 19 16.81 -33.38 9.24
N SER A 20 16.13 -33.66 10.35
CA SER A 20 14.74 -33.24 10.56
C SER A 20 14.60 -31.72 10.50
N LYS A 21 15.54 -30.96 11.08
CA LYS A 21 15.49 -29.50 11.07
C LYS A 21 15.72 -28.93 9.67
N ALA A 22 16.68 -29.48 8.92
CA ALA A 22 16.91 -29.10 7.54
C ALA A 22 15.68 -29.40 6.67
N GLU A 23 15.04 -30.56 6.84
CA GLU A 23 13.81 -30.92 6.12
C GLU A 23 12.64 -29.99 6.46
N GLU A 24 12.49 -29.60 7.73
CA GLU A 24 11.50 -28.59 8.16
C GLU A 24 11.72 -27.24 7.44
N ILE A 25 12.98 -26.77 7.37
CA ILE A 25 13.33 -25.53 6.67
C ILE A 25 13.01 -25.63 5.18
N LEU A 26 13.30 -26.78 4.55
CA LEU A 26 12.98 -27.01 3.13
C LEU A 26 11.47 -27.00 2.87
N GLN A 27 10.69 -27.63 3.73
CA GLN A 27 9.23 -27.62 3.61
C GLN A 27 8.68 -26.20 3.74
N ARG A 28 9.13 -25.44 4.75
CA ARG A 28 8.68 -24.05 4.97
C ARG A 28 9.09 -23.11 3.83
N THR A 29 10.32 -23.21 3.33
CA THR A 29 10.76 -22.40 2.17
C THR A 29 9.94 -22.73 0.93
N HIS A 30 9.64 -24.01 0.67
CA HIS A 30 8.81 -24.40 -0.46
C HIS A 30 7.38 -23.85 -0.35
N GLN A 31 6.78 -23.93 0.84
CA GLN A 31 5.46 -23.36 1.10
C GLN A 31 5.43 -21.85 0.83
N ILE A 32 6.34 -21.08 1.43
CA ILE A 32 6.39 -19.62 1.28
C ILE A 32 6.60 -19.21 -0.18
N LEU A 33 7.49 -19.90 -0.90
CA LEU A 33 7.72 -19.63 -2.32
C LEU A 33 6.48 -19.91 -3.16
N SER A 34 5.76 -21.00 -2.89
CA SER A 34 4.50 -21.32 -3.56
C SER A 34 3.41 -20.27 -3.26
N GLU A 35 3.32 -19.79 -2.03
CA GLU A 35 2.38 -18.73 -1.65
C GLU A 35 2.68 -17.41 -2.39
N PHE A 36 3.95 -17.03 -2.54
CA PHE A 36 4.34 -15.86 -3.33
C PHE A 36 4.06 -16.01 -4.83
N GLU A 37 4.22 -17.20 -5.41
CA GLU A 37 3.85 -17.46 -6.80
C GLU A 37 2.34 -17.31 -7.04
N GLN A 38 1.51 -17.72 -6.06
CA GLN A 38 0.06 -17.53 -6.12
C GLN A 38 -0.32 -16.05 -5.99
N LEU A 39 0.35 -15.32 -5.11
CA LEU A 39 0.21 -13.86 -5.00
C LEU A 39 0.51 -13.17 -6.34
N ASP A 40 1.63 -13.51 -6.98
CA ASP A 40 2.03 -12.94 -8.28
C ASP A 40 0.99 -13.18 -9.37
N LYS A 41 0.50 -14.42 -9.48
CA LYS A 41 -0.54 -14.78 -10.46
C LYS A 41 -1.82 -13.98 -10.23
N LEU A 42 -2.27 -13.87 -8.97
CA LEU A 42 -3.48 -13.13 -8.65
C LEU A 42 -3.29 -11.63 -8.87
N HIS A 43 -2.14 -11.06 -8.49
CA HIS A 43 -1.82 -9.65 -8.66
C HIS A 43 -1.80 -9.25 -10.14
N GLN A 44 -1.12 -10.04 -10.99
CA GLN A 44 -1.08 -9.82 -12.44
C GLN A 44 -2.48 -9.86 -13.08
N SER A 45 -3.40 -10.67 -12.55
CA SER A 45 -4.76 -10.77 -13.07
C SER A 45 -5.70 -9.61 -12.67
N GLN A 46 -5.36 -8.85 -11.62
CA GLN A 46 -6.25 -7.86 -11.00
C GLN A 46 -5.70 -6.42 -10.99
N ARG A 47 -4.40 -6.22 -10.78
CA ARG A 47 -3.79 -4.93 -10.44
C ARG A 47 -2.53 -4.65 -11.26
N THR A 48 -2.64 -4.58 -12.58
CA THR A 48 -1.53 -4.23 -13.52
C THR A 48 -0.33 -5.20 -13.46
N ALA A 49 0.52 -5.20 -14.50
CA ALA A 49 1.68 -6.11 -14.58
C ALA A 49 2.88 -5.71 -13.70
N ILE A 50 2.72 -4.77 -12.76
CA ILE A 50 3.83 -4.25 -11.94
C ILE A 50 4.05 -5.16 -10.72
N PRO A 51 5.26 -5.70 -10.50
CA PRO A 51 5.55 -6.51 -9.32
C PRO A 51 5.46 -5.71 -8.02
N ILE A 52 5.03 -6.35 -6.92
CA ILE A 52 4.99 -5.73 -5.60
C ILE A 52 6.42 -5.38 -5.16
N PRO A 53 6.73 -4.11 -4.85
CA PRO A 53 8.05 -3.70 -4.39
C PRO A 53 8.54 -4.52 -3.20
N GLY A 54 9.81 -4.93 -3.26
CA GLY A 54 10.52 -5.68 -2.21
C GLY A 54 10.11 -7.14 -2.03
N GLN A 55 9.04 -7.63 -2.66
CA GLN A 55 8.68 -9.05 -2.71
C GLN A 55 9.84 -9.93 -3.22
N LYS A 56 10.54 -9.48 -4.28
CA LYS A 56 11.72 -10.18 -4.82
C LYS A 56 12.82 -10.39 -3.79
N ILE A 57 12.99 -9.46 -2.84
CA ILE A 57 14.00 -9.57 -1.77
C ILE A 57 13.63 -10.75 -0.87
N LEU A 58 12.36 -10.85 -0.45
CA LEU A 58 11.88 -11.94 0.38
C LEU A 58 11.96 -13.30 -0.33
N ILE A 59 11.57 -13.35 -1.61
CA ILE A 59 11.72 -14.55 -2.45
C ILE A 59 13.19 -14.99 -2.51
N ASN A 60 14.12 -14.06 -2.71
CA ASN A 60 15.54 -14.37 -2.76
C ASN A 60 16.07 -14.85 -1.39
N ASN A 61 15.63 -14.23 -0.29
CA ASN A 61 16.00 -14.69 1.05
C ASN A 61 15.53 -16.13 1.30
N ALA A 62 14.28 -16.45 0.96
CA ALA A 62 13.74 -17.80 1.06
C ALA A 62 14.50 -18.81 0.17
N LYS A 63 14.89 -18.42 -1.05
CA LYS A 63 15.70 -19.26 -1.95
C LYS A 63 17.12 -19.50 -1.41
N THR A 64 17.72 -18.50 -0.78
CA THR A 64 19.03 -18.63 -0.14
C THR A 64 18.98 -19.61 1.03
N GLU A 65 18.01 -19.45 1.92
CA GLU A 65 17.77 -20.39 3.03
C GLU A 65 17.48 -21.80 2.52
N GLN A 66 16.66 -21.93 1.46
CA GLN A 66 16.38 -23.22 0.83
C GLN A 66 17.65 -23.88 0.29
N THR A 67 18.50 -23.13 -0.40
CA THR A 67 19.74 -23.66 -0.96
C THR A 67 20.73 -24.07 0.13
N ALA A 68 20.84 -23.27 1.20
CA ALA A 68 21.67 -23.59 2.36
C ALA A 68 21.20 -24.88 3.06
N ALA A 69 19.90 -25.02 3.33
CA ALA A 69 19.34 -26.21 3.96
C ALA A 69 19.47 -27.46 3.07
N LYS A 70 19.30 -27.33 1.74
CA LYS A 70 19.53 -28.44 0.79
C LYS A 70 20.96 -28.94 0.88
N ARG A 71 21.93 -28.02 0.84
CA ARG A 71 23.36 -28.35 0.93
C ARG A 71 23.69 -29.06 2.24
N MET A 72 23.20 -28.55 3.37
CA MET A 72 23.42 -29.20 4.68
C MET A 72 22.80 -30.60 4.72
N LEU A 73 21.59 -30.77 4.17
CA LEU A 73 20.93 -32.07 4.11
C LEU A 73 21.68 -33.07 3.22
N GLU A 74 22.20 -32.61 2.08
CA GLU A 74 23.06 -33.43 1.20
C GLU A 74 24.36 -33.84 1.89
N GLU A 75 24.98 -32.92 2.63
CA GLU A 75 26.19 -33.19 3.43
C GLU A 75 25.92 -34.24 4.52
N LEU A 76 24.83 -34.10 5.26
CA LEU A 76 24.36 -35.06 6.27
C LEU A 76 24.03 -36.44 5.67
N LYS A 77 23.57 -36.49 4.42
CA LYS A 77 23.25 -37.74 3.69
C LYS A 77 24.45 -38.33 2.93
N SER A 78 25.56 -37.61 2.83
CA SER A 78 26.73 -38.04 2.07
C SER A 78 27.43 -39.25 2.69
N GLN A 79 27.88 -40.18 1.84
CA GLN A 79 28.63 -41.36 2.30
C GLN A 79 29.99 -41.00 2.90
N SER A 80 30.58 -39.88 2.49
CA SER A 80 31.80 -39.31 3.06
C SER A 80 31.63 -38.91 4.53
N PHE A 81 30.47 -38.38 4.90
CA PHE A 81 30.14 -38.03 6.29
C PHE A 81 29.86 -39.26 7.16
N ALA A 82 29.44 -40.37 6.55
CA ALA A 82 29.14 -41.63 7.23
C ALA A 82 30.36 -42.54 7.45
N LYS A 83 31.45 -42.35 6.68
CA LYS A 83 32.65 -43.22 6.68
C LYS A 83 33.93 -42.54 7.16
N ALA A 84 33.85 -41.32 7.69
CA ALA A 84 35.03 -40.62 8.21
C ALA A 84 35.47 -41.28 9.54
N ASP A 85 36.76 -41.61 9.65
CA ASP A 85 37.37 -42.29 10.81
C ASP A 85 37.56 -41.38 12.05
N ASP A 86 37.29 -40.07 11.92
CA ASP A 86 37.41 -39.07 12.98
C ASP A 86 36.05 -38.72 13.57
N ASP A 87 35.64 -39.43 14.62
CA ASP A 87 34.35 -39.22 15.29
C ASP A 87 34.27 -37.86 16.02
N SER A 88 35.39 -37.29 16.46
CA SER A 88 35.41 -35.96 17.11
C SER A 88 35.12 -34.85 16.10
N GLY A 89 35.81 -34.86 14.96
CA GLY A 89 35.58 -33.85 13.90
C GLY A 89 34.18 -33.93 13.29
N ARG A 90 33.54 -35.11 13.31
CA ARG A 90 32.15 -35.30 12.83
C ARG A 90 31.13 -34.73 13.81
N LEU A 91 31.35 -34.88 15.11
CA LEU A 91 30.50 -34.27 16.15
C LEU A 91 30.56 -32.74 16.07
N ASP A 92 31.76 -32.16 16.02
CA ASP A 92 31.95 -30.70 15.88
C ASP A 92 31.25 -30.16 14.60
N THR A 93 31.32 -30.92 13.51
CA THR A 93 30.65 -30.55 12.25
C THR A 93 29.12 -30.63 12.37
N LEU A 94 28.59 -31.65 13.06
CA LEU A 94 27.14 -31.76 13.32
C LEU A 94 26.63 -30.61 14.19
N GLU A 95 27.35 -30.28 15.26
CA GLU A 95 27.02 -29.17 16.15
C GLU A 95 26.99 -27.85 15.37
N HIS A 96 28.01 -27.59 14.54
CA HIS A 96 28.05 -26.41 13.68
C HIS A 96 26.91 -26.36 12.65
N ILE A 97 26.52 -27.50 12.08
CA ILE A 97 25.37 -27.59 11.16
C ILE A 97 24.09 -27.28 11.93
N LEU A 98 23.90 -27.85 13.12
CA LEU A 98 22.74 -27.62 13.97
C LEU A 98 22.61 -26.15 14.37
N GLU A 99 23.69 -25.53 14.85
CA GLU A 99 23.71 -24.11 15.20
C GLU A 99 23.27 -23.23 14.03
N LYS A 100 23.75 -23.53 12.81
CA LYS A 100 23.35 -22.80 11.60
C LYS A 100 21.88 -23.00 11.25
N LEU A 101 21.36 -24.21 11.40
CA LEU A 101 19.94 -24.52 11.15
C LEU A 101 19.03 -23.86 12.20
N GLU A 102 19.48 -23.77 13.45
CA GLU A 102 18.79 -23.07 14.53
C GLU A 102 18.78 -21.55 14.32
N CYS A 103 19.84 -21.00 13.71
CA CYS A 103 19.93 -19.59 13.33
C CYS A 103 19.21 -19.25 12.00
N SER A 104 18.45 -20.18 11.40
CA SER A 104 17.77 -19.93 10.12
C SER A 104 16.69 -18.85 10.25
N ASN A 105 16.71 -17.89 9.32
CA ASN A 105 15.75 -16.79 9.28
C ASN A 105 14.38 -17.19 8.70
N ILE A 106 14.20 -18.45 8.29
CA ILE A 106 12.94 -18.87 7.65
C ILE A 106 11.75 -18.80 8.61
N PHE A 107 11.97 -19.04 9.91
CA PHE A 107 10.92 -19.02 10.92
C PHE A 107 10.40 -17.60 11.14
N SER A 108 11.30 -16.62 11.23
CA SER A 108 10.93 -15.21 11.30
C SER A 108 10.27 -14.74 10.01
N LEU A 109 10.75 -15.18 8.84
CA LEU A 109 10.13 -14.85 7.56
C LEU A 109 8.71 -15.42 7.45
N GLY A 110 8.51 -16.68 7.84
CA GLY A 110 7.20 -17.32 7.86
C GLY A 110 6.23 -16.64 8.81
N THR A 111 6.68 -16.33 10.02
CA THR A 111 5.89 -15.57 11.00
C THR A 111 5.50 -14.20 10.45
N ALA A 112 6.44 -13.49 9.83
CA ALA A 112 6.16 -12.20 9.23
C ALA A 112 5.15 -12.30 8.09
N TRP A 113 5.27 -13.31 7.24
CA TRP A 113 4.32 -13.55 6.17
C TRP A 113 2.91 -13.92 6.68
N ASP A 114 2.82 -14.72 7.75
CA ASP A 114 1.55 -15.03 8.40
C ASP A 114 0.87 -13.80 9.00
N LEU A 115 1.65 -12.83 9.51
CA LEU A 115 1.13 -11.54 9.96
C LEU A 115 0.65 -10.69 8.80
N VAL A 116 1.42 -10.63 7.71
CA VAL A 116 1.00 -9.90 6.49
C VAL A 116 -0.31 -10.48 5.93
N LYS A 117 -0.49 -11.80 5.92
CA LYS A 117 -1.72 -12.46 5.46
C LYS A 117 -2.99 -12.04 6.22
N ARG A 118 -2.86 -11.44 7.42
CA ARG A 118 -3.99 -10.90 8.21
C ARG A 118 -4.41 -9.51 7.76
N CYS A 119 -3.55 -8.81 7.01
CA CYS A 119 -3.79 -7.46 6.55
C CYS A 119 -4.57 -7.43 5.20
N SER A 120 -4.87 -6.22 4.74
CA SER A 120 -5.52 -5.94 3.46
C SER A 120 -4.76 -4.90 2.66
N GLY A 121 -4.98 -4.81 1.34
CA GLY A 121 -4.41 -3.76 0.49
C GLY A 121 -2.89 -3.65 0.59
N LEU A 122 -2.18 -4.75 0.30
CA LEU A 122 -0.73 -4.82 0.28
C LEU A 122 -0.17 -4.00 -0.88
N GLU A 123 0.69 -3.03 -0.56
CA GLU A 123 1.35 -2.18 -1.54
C GLU A 123 2.85 -2.48 -1.66
N GLN A 124 3.52 -2.81 -0.55
CA GLN A 124 4.96 -3.09 -0.55
C GLN A 124 5.36 -4.07 0.55
N LEU A 125 6.46 -4.78 0.34
CA LEU A 125 7.10 -5.68 1.31
C LEU A 125 8.56 -5.26 1.50
N ALA A 126 9.11 -5.48 2.70
CA ALA A 126 10.53 -5.25 3.00
C ALA A 126 11.05 -3.87 2.56
N SER A 127 10.29 -2.82 2.86
CA SER A 127 10.52 -1.47 2.37
C SER A 127 11.44 -0.66 3.26
N LYS A 128 12.14 0.30 2.63
CA LYS A 128 13.03 1.25 3.30
C LYS A 128 12.49 2.67 3.10
N PHE A 129 12.33 3.41 4.20
CA PHE A 129 11.86 4.79 4.20
C PHE A 129 12.91 5.72 4.78
N SER A 130 12.98 6.94 4.26
CA SER A 130 13.93 7.95 4.74
C SER A 130 13.29 8.82 5.82
N LEU A 131 14.04 9.21 6.84
CA LEU A 131 13.63 10.28 7.77
C LEU A 131 13.58 11.65 7.08
N HIS A 132 14.18 11.79 5.90
CA HIS A 132 14.10 13.00 5.10
C HIS A 132 12.88 12.96 4.17
N ALA A 133 12.10 14.04 4.20
CA ALA A 133 10.99 14.20 3.27
C ALA A 133 11.51 14.27 1.82
N SER A 134 10.87 13.52 0.93
CA SER A 134 11.20 13.54 -0.50
C SER A 134 10.57 14.72 -1.23
N VAL A 135 9.51 15.29 -0.67
CA VAL A 135 8.75 16.44 -1.15
C VAL A 135 8.32 17.25 0.06
N GLY A 136 8.34 18.58 -0.06
CA GLY A 136 7.82 19.46 0.98
C GLY A 136 8.79 19.75 2.13
N PRO A 137 8.29 20.38 3.20
CA PRO A 137 9.10 20.68 4.37
C PRO A 137 9.56 19.39 5.03
N CYS A 138 10.88 19.29 5.25
CA CYS A 138 11.49 18.16 5.91
C CYS A 138 11.64 18.45 7.41
N PRO A 139 11.13 17.58 8.30
CA PRO A 139 11.16 17.81 9.74
C PRO A 139 12.60 17.90 10.27
N LEU A 140 13.53 17.13 9.69
CA LEU A 140 14.93 17.12 10.11
C LEU A 140 15.75 18.31 9.59
N CYS A 141 15.42 18.84 8.40
CA CYS A 141 16.29 19.82 7.74
C CYS A 141 15.93 21.27 8.04
N ARG A 142 14.80 21.55 8.73
CA ARG A 142 14.36 22.90 9.14
C ARG A 142 14.51 23.95 8.03
N GLY A 143 14.06 23.62 6.81
CA GLY A 143 14.14 24.51 5.63
C GLY A 143 15.45 24.47 4.84
N LYS A 144 16.48 23.74 5.28
CA LYS A 144 17.69 23.48 4.49
C LYS A 144 17.43 22.41 3.42
N LYS A 145 18.20 22.44 2.33
CA LYS A 145 18.12 21.44 1.26
C LYS A 145 18.45 20.05 1.79
N CYS A 146 17.52 19.11 1.62
CA CYS A 146 17.74 17.73 2.04
C CYS A 146 18.88 17.06 1.25
N PRO A 147 19.64 16.16 1.87
CA PRO A 147 20.56 15.31 1.13
C PRO A 147 19.80 14.48 0.08
N PRO A 148 20.31 14.39 -1.16
CA PRO A 148 19.64 13.65 -2.22
C PRO A 148 19.60 12.15 -1.89
N LYS A 149 18.55 11.46 -2.39
CA LYS A 149 18.41 10.00 -2.25
C LYS A 149 19.70 9.29 -2.69
N GLY A 150 20.20 8.37 -1.88
CA GLY A 150 21.45 7.64 -2.12
C GLY A 150 22.73 8.28 -1.54
N ARG A 151 22.68 9.55 -1.10
CA ARG A 151 23.74 10.18 -0.29
C ARG A 151 23.35 10.38 1.18
N GLN A 152 22.23 9.76 1.55
CA GLN A 152 21.68 9.80 2.90
C GLN A 152 22.42 8.78 3.76
N ASN A 153 22.65 9.14 5.03
CA ASN A 153 23.28 8.23 6.00
C ASN A 153 22.38 7.01 6.21
N SER A 154 22.95 5.81 6.43
CA SER A 154 22.18 4.62 6.80
C SER A 154 21.32 4.86 8.04
N LYS A 155 21.80 5.68 8.99
CA LYS A 155 21.03 6.11 10.18
C LYS A 155 19.77 6.93 9.87
N SER A 156 19.62 7.42 8.64
CA SER A 156 18.43 8.15 8.20
C SER A 156 17.41 7.28 7.47
N ILE A 157 17.58 5.96 7.51
CA ILE A 157 16.72 5.00 6.83
C ILE A 157 16.11 4.06 7.87
N VAL A 158 14.79 3.96 7.85
CA VAL A 158 14.03 2.98 8.63
C VAL A 158 13.55 1.85 7.75
N TYR A 159 13.36 0.68 8.35
CA TYR A 159 12.87 -0.50 7.66
C TYR A 159 11.45 -0.85 8.13
N VAL A 160 10.60 -1.20 7.18
CA VAL A 160 9.18 -1.56 7.39
C VAL A 160 8.95 -2.90 6.70
N ASP A 161 8.37 -3.86 7.43
CA ASP A 161 8.19 -5.22 6.95
C ASP A 161 7.12 -5.30 5.86
N ALA A 162 6.01 -4.56 6.01
CA ALA A 162 4.99 -4.44 4.98
C ALA A 162 4.28 -3.08 5.02
N VAL A 163 3.84 -2.62 3.85
CA VAL A 163 2.97 -1.45 3.67
C VAL A 163 1.60 -1.96 3.25
N VAL A 164 0.60 -1.74 4.09
CA VAL A 164 -0.74 -2.33 3.98
C VAL A 164 -1.83 -1.25 4.04
N ASN A 165 -3.09 -1.66 3.94
CA ASN A 165 -4.27 -0.79 3.87
C ASN A 165 -4.15 0.28 2.78
N GLY A 166 -3.77 -0.15 1.58
CA GLY A 166 -3.59 0.72 0.42
C GLY A 166 -2.44 1.73 0.56
N GLY A 167 -1.57 1.57 1.56
CA GLY A 167 -0.48 2.49 1.87
C GLY A 167 -0.69 3.34 3.11
N ALA A 168 -1.86 3.28 3.75
CA ALA A 168 -2.20 4.05 4.93
C ALA A 168 -1.61 3.49 6.24
N GLU A 169 -1.03 2.28 6.23
CA GLU A 169 -0.48 1.64 7.42
C GLU A 169 0.86 0.94 7.14
N TRP A 170 1.80 1.10 8.06
CA TRP A 170 3.11 0.45 8.05
C TRP A 170 3.17 -0.60 9.15
N LEU A 171 3.45 -1.84 8.74
CA LEU A 171 3.63 -2.97 9.63
C LEU A 171 5.13 -3.14 9.94
N ARG A 172 5.49 -3.09 11.22
CA ARG A 172 6.82 -3.40 11.74
C ARG A 172 6.75 -4.59 12.67
N ILE A 173 7.51 -5.64 12.37
CA ILE A 173 7.52 -6.89 13.12
C ILE A 173 8.87 -7.01 13.85
N MET A 174 8.80 -7.16 15.17
CA MET A 174 9.95 -7.20 16.07
C MET A 174 9.96 -8.53 16.85
N GLY A 175 11.02 -9.31 16.64
CA GLY A 175 11.25 -10.60 17.30
C GLY A 175 12.14 -10.53 18.54
N ILE A 176 12.20 -9.39 19.22
CA ILE A 176 12.92 -9.26 20.50
C ILE A 176 12.15 -10.01 21.60
N ASP A 177 12.86 -10.71 22.47
CA ASP A 177 12.26 -11.35 23.65
C ASP A 177 12.41 -10.52 24.92
N GLU A 178 11.61 -10.87 25.93
CA GLU A 178 11.55 -10.16 27.21
C GLU A 178 12.92 -10.10 27.90
N ARG A 179 13.68 -11.21 27.90
CA ARG A 179 15.00 -11.26 28.54
C ARG A 179 15.97 -10.27 27.90
N ARG A 180 16.05 -10.27 26.57
CA ARG A 180 16.93 -9.34 25.85
C ARG A 180 16.53 -7.88 26.09
N LEU A 181 15.22 -7.59 26.07
CA LEU A 181 14.72 -6.25 26.30
C LEU A 181 15.03 -5.75 27.72
N LEU A 182 14.84 -6.59 28.75
CA LEU A 182 15.16 -6.22 30.14
C LEU A 182 16.64 -5.96 30.36
N HIS A 183 17.51 -6.76 29.73
CA HIS A 183 18.96 -6.53 29.76
C HIS A 183 19.31 -5.17 29.15
N GLU A 184 18.75 -4.86 27.99
CA GLU A 184 18.96 -3.56 27.32
C GLU A 184 18.43 -2.39 28.16
N MET A 185 17.23 -2.53 28.74
CA MET A 185 16.67 -1.55 29.65
C MET A 185 17.61 -1.30 30.84
N ALA A 186 18.18 -2.34 31.44
CA ALA A 186 19.13 -2.20 32.53
C ALA A 186 20.45 -1.52 32.09
N GLU A 187 20.98 -1.87 30.93
CA GLU A 187 22.19 -1.25 30.36
C GLU A 187 22.01 0.24 30.10
N MET A 188 20.84 0.65 29.64
CA MET A 188 20.49 2.06 29.37
C MET A 188 19.99 2.80 30.61
N GLY A 189 20.13 2.22 31.81
CA GLY A 189 19.81 2.91 33.06
C GLY A 189 18.32 3.09 33.31
N TRP A 190 17.46 2.17 32.85
CA TRP A 190 16.03 2.22 33.10
C TRP A 190 15.71 2.38 34.59
N ASP A 191 14.81 3.30 34.90
CA ASP A 191 14.42 3.62 36.27
C ASP A 191 13.39 2.61 36.81
N TRP A 192 13.91 1.52 37.39
CA TRP A 192 13.14 0.43 37.98
C TRP A 192 12.36 0.90 39.23
N GLY A 193 11.03 0.77 39.22
CA GLY A 193 10.21 1.04 40.39
C GLY A 193 9.79 2.50 40.62
N ALA A 194 10.07 3.43 39.69
CA ALA A 194 9.41 4.73 39.69
C ALA A 194 7.89 4.56 39.43
N GLY A 195 7.09 4.90 40.43
CA GLY A 195 5.63 4.82 40.37
C GLY A 195 5.01 5.71 39.30
N GLU A 196 3.75 5.43 38.95
CA GLU A 196 2.99 6.18 37.94
C GLU A 196 2.67 7.64 38.35
N ASP A 197 2.82 7.96 39.65
CA ASP A 197 2.44 9.24 40.27
C ASP A 197 3.62 10.17 40.56
N GLY A 198 4.81 9.89 40.02
CA GLY A 198 5.86 10.90 39.97
C GLY A 198 5.45 11.96 38.97
N ASP A 199 5.05 13.15 39.44
CA ASP A 199 4.93 14.36 38.62
C ASP A 199 6.27 14.58 37.89
N ALA A 200 6.40 13.96 36.72
CA ALA A 200 7.43 14.27 35.75
C ALA A 200 7.03 15.62 35.15
N GLU A 201 7.32 16.68 35.90
CA GLU A 201 7.51 18.01 35.35
C GLU A 201 8.41 17.86 34.14
N ASP A 202 7.88 18.15 32.94
CA ASP A 202 8.52 18.47 31.65
C ASP A 202 10.05 18.28 31.52
N ASP A 203 10.61 17.17 31.98
CA ASP A 203 12.00 16.78 31.76
C ASP A 203 12.03 16.04 30.42
N ASP A 204 12.45 16.80 29.41
CA ASP A 204 12.84 16.41 28.05
C ASP A 204 12.52 14.95 27.65
N ASP A 205 11.61 14.81 26.67
CA ASP A 205 11.18 13.58 25.96
C ASP A 205 12.35 12.70 25.39
N ASP A 206 13.61 13.03 25.67
CA ASP A 206 14.85 12.46 25.11
C ASP A 206 15.52 11.37 25.99
N ASP A 207 15.25 11.28 27.30
CA ASP A 207 16.03 10.43 28.23
C ASP A 207 15.85 8.90 28.04
N TYR A 208 14.83 8.46 27.28
CA TYR A 208 14.56 7.03 27.01
C TYR A 208 14.83 6.62 25.56
N CYS A 209 15.32 7.53 24.72
CA CYS A 209 15.56 7.30 23.30
C CYS A 209 16.72 6.31 23.02
N ASP A 210 17.47 5.91 24.03
CA ASP A 210 18.62 4.99 23.87
C ASP A 210 18.25 3.51 23.88
N ILE A 211 17.03 3.12 24.31
CA ILE A 211 16.55 1.74 24.17
C ILE A 211 16.23 1.49 22.69
N SER A 212 16.83 0.48 22.06
CA SER A 212 16.77 0.26 20.61
C SER A 212 15.35 0.14 20.07
N VAL A 213 14.42 -0.44 20.83
CA VAL A 213 13.01 -0.52 20.45
C VAL A 213 12.36 0.87 20.47
N ALA A 214 12.63 1.69 21.49
CA ALA A 214 12.14 3.05 21.57
C ALA A 214 12.73 3.93 20.47
N GLU A 215 14.04 3.82 20.22
CA GLU A 215 14.72 4.50 19.12
C GLU A 215 14.09 4.12 17.78
N ALA A 216 13.86 2.82 17.53
CA ALA A 216 13.27 2.35 16.29
C ALA A 216 11.85 2.88 16.08
N VAL A 217 11.01 2.91 17.12
CA VAL A 217 9.65 3.47 17.04
C VAL A 217 9.69 4.97 16.80
N ALA A 218 10.54 5.72 17.52
CA ALA A 218 10.71 7.15 17.32
C ALA A 218 11.18 7.49 15.89
N GLN A 219 12.14 6.71 15.36
CA GLN A 219 12.57 6.85 13.97
C GLN A 219 11.44 6.51 12.98
N LEU A 220 10.63 5.47 13.24
CA LEU A 220 9.48 5.15 12.40
C LEU A 220 8.45 6.28 12.38
N VAL A 221 8.18 6.91 13.53
CA VAL A 221 7.29 8.10 13.63
C VAL A 221 7.85 9.24 12.78
N GLY A 222 9.15 9.54 12.91
CA GLY A 222 9.82 10.56 12.09
C GLY A 222 9.75 10.27 10.59
N ALA A 223 9.95 9.01 10.19
CA ALA A 223 9.86 8.59 8.80
C ALA A 223 8.41 8.65 8.27
N ALA A 224 7.41 8.27 9.06
CA ALA A 224 6.01 8.34 8.68
C ALA A 224 5.60 9.79 8.39
N ARG A 225 6.00 10.74 9.24
CA ARG A 225 5.79 12.19 9.02
C ARG A 225 6.45 12.68 7.74
N ALA A 226 7.64 12.19 7.42
CA ALA A 226 8.37 12.57 6.21
C ALA A 226 7.81 11.93 4.92
N ASN A 227 7.11 10.80 5.01
CA ASN A 227 6.62 10.01 3.87
C ASN A 227 5.10 9.83 3.92
N ARG A 228 4.38 10.93 3.72
CA ARG A 228 2.91 10.99 3.82
C ARG A 228 2.22 10.20 2.70
N HIS A 229 1.26 9.35 3.09
CA HIS A 229 0.33 8.67 2.21
C HIS A 229 -1.00 9.46 2.13
N ASN A 230 -1.41 9.87 0.93
CA ASN A 230 -2.62 10.66 0.70
C ASN A 230 -2.74 11.86 1.66
N TYR A 231 -1.65 12.63 1.73
CA TYR A 231 -1.52 13.81 2.58
C TYR A 231 -1.55 13.55 4.08
N ARG A 232 -1.41 12.31 4.54
CA ARG A 232 -1.36 12.00 5.97
C ARG A 232 -0.19 11.09 6.28
N PRO A 233 0.44 11.22 7.46
CA PRO A 233 1.36 10.20 7.90
C PRO A 233 0.65 8.84 7.94
N PRO A 234 1.28 7.75 7.48
CA PRO A 234 0.73 6.42 7.64
C PRO A 234 0.69 6.05 9.12
N ARG A 235 -0.29 5.24 9.51
CA ARG A 235 -0.36 4.66 10.85
C ARG A 235 0.75 3.64 11.02
N LEU A 236 1.31 3.54 12.22
CA LEU A 236 2.31 2.55 12.57
C LEU A 236 1.64 1.41 13.32
N HIS A 237 1.88 0.19 12.85
CA HIS A 237 1.46 -1.04 13.50
C HIS A 237 2.71 -1.83 13.86
N ILE A 238 3.10 -1.76 15.14
CA ILE A 238 4.27 -2.45 15.69
C ILE A 238 3.82 -3.77 16.31
N VAL A 239 4.48 -4.86 15.96
CA VAL A 239 4.13 -6.21 16.40
C VAL A 239 5.32 -6.84 17.12
N PHE A 240 5.17 -7.12 18.41
CA PHE A 240 6.14 -7.88 19.19
C PHE A 240 5.74 -9.36 19.23
N THR A 241 6.49 -10.22 18.54
CA THR A 241 6.11 -11.63 18.39
C THR A 241 6.47 -12.51 19.59
N ARG A 242 7.30 -12.00 20.51
CA ARG A 242 7.88 -12.76 21.63
C ARG A 242 7.79 -12.03 22.98
N ILE A 243 7.02 -10.96 23.07
CA ILE A 243 6.72 -10.24 24.31
C ILE A 243 5.22 -10.37 24.55
N ALA A 244 4.81 -10.80 25.75
CA ALA A 244 3.41 -10.80 26.14
C ALA A 244 3.15 -9.71 27.18
N GLU A 245 2.14 -8.89 26.90
CA GLU A 245 1.74 -7.78 27.79
C GLU A 245 1.10 -8.35 29.06
N GLY A 246 1.44 -7.80 30.22
CA GLY A 246 0.99 -8.27 31.54
C GLY A 246 1.92 -9.28 32.22
N ASN A 247 2.96 -9.76 31.53
CA ASN A 247 3.97 -10.64 32.13
C ASN A 247 4.96 -9.88 33.01
N ASN A 248 5.34 -8.67 32.60
CA ASN A 248 6.33 -7.86 33.28
C ASN A 248 5.92 -6.38 33.31
N PRO A 249 5.71 -5.78 34.49
CA PRO A 249 5.17 -4.42 34.62
C PRO A 249 6.09 -3.34 34.03
N GLU A 250 7.40 -3.57 33.97
CA GLU A 250 8.38 -2.62 33.44
C GLU A 250 8.39 -2.61 31.91
N ILE A 251 8.25 -3.79 31.30
CA ILE A 251 8.03 -3.90 29.85
C ILE A 251 6.69 -3.26 29.46
N ASP A 252 5.64 -3.49 30.26
CA ASP A 252 4.33 -2.88 30.02
C ASP A 252 4.38 -1.35 30.16
N ARG A 253 5.18 -0.82 31.10
CA ARG A 253 5.45 0.62 31.23
C ARG A 253 6.16 1.15 29.98
N LEU A 254 7.16 0.44 29.44
CA LEU A 254 7.80 0.81 28.18
C LEU A 254 6.78 0.79 27.02
N ILE A 255 5.98 -0.27 26.86
CA ILE A 255 4.96 -0.37 25.80
C ILE A 255 3.96 0.79 25.88
N ARG A 256 3.50 1.17 27.08
CA ARG A 256 2.64 2.34 27.27
C ARG A 256 3.32 3.63 26.81
N LYS A 257 4.60 3.84 27.13
CA LYS A 257 5.38 4.97 26.61
C LYS A 257 5.48 4.94 25.08
N LEU A 258 5.73 3.79 24.47
CA LEU A 258 5.78 3.66 23.00
C LEU A 258 4.43 4.00 22.34
N ARG A 259 3.30 3.59 22.94
CA ARG A 259 1.96 3.99 22.47
C ARG A 259 1.74 5.51 22.61
N ALA A 260 2.26 6.11 23.68
CA ALA A 260 2.22 7.55 23.90
C ALA A 260 3.09 8.36 22.92
N MET A 261 3.95 7.70 22.12
CA MET A 261 4.61 8.32 20.97
C MET A 261 3.65 8.60 19.80
N SER A 262 2.36 8.25 19.94
CA SER A 262 1.26 8.73 19.08
C SER A 262 1.07 10.25 19.23
N LYS A 263 2.04 11.01 18.74
CA LYS A 263 2.05 12.47 18.70
C LYS A 263 2.22 12.90 17.23
N GLN A 264 1.93 14.17 16.94
CA GLN A 264 2.26 14.80 15.65
C GLN A 264 1.60 14.13 14.43
N GLY A 265 0.34 13.70 14.58
CA GLY A 265 -0.47 13.15 13.49
C GLY A 265 -0.14 11.71 13.08
N VAL A 266 0.72 11.01 13.82
CA VAL A 266 1.02 9.57 13.62
C VAL A 266 0.31 8.75 14.71
N ASP A 267 -0.48 7.77 14.28
CA ASP A 267 -1.12 6.80 15.17
C ASP A 267 -0.21 5.58 15.35
N VAL A 268 0.13 5.22 16.58
CA VAL A 268 1.00 4.08 16.91
C VAL A 268 0.20 3.00 17.63
N ARG A 269 -0.08 1.93 16.89
CA ARG A 269 -0.68 0.70 17.40
C ARG A 269 0.41 -0.32 17.73
N ILE A 270 0.29 -0.96 18.89
CA ILE A 270 1.22 -2.02 19.34
C ILE A 270 0.45 -3.28 19.72
N ASP A 271 0.77 -4.39 19.05
CA ASP A 271 0.26 -5.73 19.29
C ASP A 271 1.37 -6.64 19.83
N CYS A 272 1.13 -7.29 20.97
CA CYS A 272 2.04 -8.22 21.65
C CYS A 272 1.63 -9.67 21.43
N ALA A 273 2.48 -10.63 21.77
CA ALA A 273 2.30 -12.06 21.46
C ALA A 273 0.98 -12.66 21.95
N ASN A 274 0.40 -12.11 23.02
CA ASN A 274 -0.88 -12.50 23.60
C ASN A 274 -2.08 -11.68 23.09
N SER A 275 -1.91 -10.79 22.12
CA SER A 275 -3.01 -10.01 21.56
C SER A 275 -3.86 -10.82 20.60
N ASP A 276 -5.12 -10.42 20.43
CA ASP A 276 -6.07 -11.07 19.50
C ASP A 276 -5.52 -11.15 18.06
N PHE A 277 -4.73 -10.15 17.65
CA PHE A 277 -4.13 -10.10 16.33
C PHE A 277 -3.18 -11.28 16.07
N LEU A 278 -2.38 -11.65 17.07
CA LEU A 278 -1.44 -12.80 17.00
C LEU A 278 -2.10 -14.12 17.42
N ALA A 279 -3.04 -14.09 18.37
CA ALA A 279 -3.71 -15.29 18.89
C ALA A 279 -4.67 -15.94 17.89
N ALA A 280 -5.33 -15.16 17.03
CA ALA A 280 -6.19 -15.71 15.99
C ALA A 280 -5.37 -16.57 15.01
N PRO A 281 -5.89 -17.66 14.43
CA PRO A 281 -5.20 -18.35 13.33
C PRO A 281 -5.12 -17.45 12.08
N PRO A 282 -4.06 -17.56 11.27
CA PRO A 282 -4.00 -16.82 10.02
C PRO A 282 -5.15 -17.26 9.11
N PRO A 283 -5.73 -16.33 8.31
CA PRO A 283 -6.79 -16.68 7.37
C PRO A 283 -6.28 -17.69 6.34
N THR A 284 -7.21 -18.40 5.69
CA THR A 284 -6.86 -19.27 4.56
C THR A 284 -6.12 -18.47 3.49
N LEU A 285 -5.16 -19.10 2.81
CA LEU A 285 -4.33 -18.42 1.80
C LEU A 285 -5.20 -17.69 0.76
N GLU A 286 -6.23 -18.37 0.23
CA GLU A 286 -7.14 -17.78 -0.76
C GLU A 286 -7.83 -16.50 -0.24
N THR A 287 -8.29 -16.52 1.02
CA THR A 287 -8.91 -15.34 1.65
C THR A 287 -7.89 -14.23 1.88
N ALA A 288 -6.69 -14.60 2.34
CA ALA A 288 -5.60 -13.66 2.56
C ALA A 288 -5.20 -12.96 1.27
N LEU A 289 -4.93 -13.71 0.20
CA LEU A 289 -4.50 -13.16 -1.10
C LEU A 289 -5.56 -12.24 -1.69
N ARG A 290 -6.85 -12.58 -1.60
CA ARG A 290 -7.95 -11.68 -2.01
C ARG A 290 -7.95 -10.37 -1.23
N ARG A 291 -7.78 -10.42 0.10
CA ARG A 291 -7.75 -9.22 0.95
C ARG A 291 -6.52 -8.36 0.67
N LEU A 292 -5.37 -8.99 0.45
CA LEU A 292 -4.11 -8.28 0.16
C LEU A 292 -4.15 -7.57 -1.19
N ILE A 293 -4.83 -8.13 -2.19
CA ILE A 293 -4.93 -7.52 -3.52
C ILE A 293 -6.16 -6.61 -3.65
N ALA A 294 -7.17 -6.78 -2.80
CA ALA A 294 -8.35 -5.93 -2.81
C ALA A 294 -7.98 -4.44 -2.72
N GLU A 295 -8.57 -3.65 -3.60
CA GLU A 295 -8.41 -2.21 -3.57
C GLU A 295 -9.21 -1.63 -2.40
N ASP A 296 -8.54 -0.81 -1.58
CA ASP A 296 -9.20 -0.14 -0.48
C ASP A 296 -9.98 1.08 -0.99
N LEU A 297 -11.29 0.87 -1.17
CA LEU A 297 -12.23 1.89 -1.58
C LEU A 297 -12.94 2.55 -0.40
N SER A 298 -12.52 2.28 0.85
CA SER A 298 -13.10 2.88 2.06
C SER A 298 -12.93 4.40 2.10
N SER A 299 -11.90 4.92 1.43
CA SER A 299 -11.62 6.34 1.30
C SER A 299 -12.45 7.05 0.21
N VAL A 300 -13.14 6.30 -0.65
CA VAL A 300 -13.97 6.85 -1.73
C VAL A 300 -15.35 7.21 -1.20
N THR A 301 -15.69 8.49 -1.28
CA THR A 301 -16.90 9.05 -0.66
C THR A 301 -18.21 8.54 -1.28
N PRO A 302 -19.36 8.63 -0.56
CA PRO A 302 -20.67 8.20 -1.07
C PRO A 302 -21.17 8.97 -2.31
N THR A 303 -20.71 10.20 -2.47
CA THR A 303 -20.83 10.98 -3.71
C THR A 303 -19.44 11.04 -4.33
N VAL A 304 -19.31 10.93 -5.65
CA VAL A 304 -18.03 11.04 -6.35
C VAL A 304 -18.13 12.07 -7.47
N ASN A 305 -17.09 12.90 -7.59
CA ASN A 305 -16.95 13.91 -8.63
C ASN A 305 -16.12 13.34 -9.78
N LEU A 306 -16.70 13.24 -10.97
CA LEU A 306 -16.07 12.62 -12.13
C LEU A 306 -15.34 13.67 -12.96
N ASP A 307 -14.04 13.49 -13.13
CA ASP A 307 -13.25 14.22 -14.10
C ASP A 307 -13.62 13.83 -15.53
N CYS A 308 -13.34 14.73 -16.49
CA CYS A 308 -13.60 14.52 -17.90
C CYS A 308 -12.96 13.24 -18.45
N SER A 309 -11.81 12.82 -17.91
CA SER A 309 -11.14 11.58 -18.31
C SER A 309 -11.95 10.33 -17.96
N ILE A 310 -12.71 10.33 -16.86
CA ILE A 310 -13.59 9.23 -16.48
C ILE A 310 -14.86 9.23 -17.32
N LEU A 311 -15.41 10.41 -17.61
CA LEU A 311 -16.54 10.53 -18.55
C LEU A 311 -16.19 9.92 -19.92
N VAL A 312 -14.97 10.17 -20.41
CA VAL A 312 -14.44 9.53 -21.64
C VAL A 312 -14.33 8.01 -21.48
N ALA A 313 -13.78 7.53 -20.36
CA ALA A 313 -13.65 6.09 -20.12
C ALA A 313 -15.01 5.36 -20.09
N LEU A 314 -16.06 6.00 -19.56
CA LEU A 314 -17.43 5.46 -19.48
C LEU A 314 -18.18 5.48 -20.83
N ALA A 315 -17.68 6.20 -21.84
CA ALA A 315 -18.31 6.26 -23.16
C ALA A 315 -17.49 5.57 -24.26
N SER A 316 -16.20 5.35 -24.03
CA SER A 316 -15.23 4.88 -25.02
C SER A 316 -15.58 3.52 -25.62
N ASP A 317 -15.34 3.34 -26.93
CA ASP A 317 -15.38 2.02 -27.55
C ASP A 317 -14.28 1.10 -26.98
N VAL A 318 -13.14 1.65 -26.57
CA VAL A 318 -12.01 0.87 -26.01
C VAL A 318 -12.44 0.12 -24.75
N THR A 319 -13.40 0.65 -23.98
CA THR A 319 -13.86 0.01 -22.74
C THR A 319 -15.15 -0.79 -22.89
N HIS A 320 -15.89 -0.62 -23.98
CA HIS A 320 -17.21 -1.24 -24.15
C HIS A 320 -17.29 -2.21 -25.32
N CYS A 321 -16.26 -2.29 -26.18
CA CYS A 321 -16.26 -3.09 -27.40
C CYS A 321 -14.96 -3.88 -27.55
N GLU A 322 -15.03 -5.03 -28.23
CA GLU A 322 -13.85 -5.72 -28.73
C GLU A 322 -13.34 -4.98 -29.98
N MET A 323 -12.20 -4.30 -29.84
CA MET A 323 -11.64 -3.45 -30.90
C MET A 323 -10.40 -4.07 -31.51
N GLU A 324 -10.33 -4.06 -32.84
CA GLU A 324 -9.08 -4.31 -33.56
C GLU A 324 -8.25 -3.01 -33.69
N ILE A 325 -6.93 -3.14 -33.62
CA ILE A 325 -6.03 -2.00 -33.80
C ILE A 325 -5.96 -1.64 -35.28
N GLN A 326 -6.34 -0.40 -35.60
CA GLN A 326 -6.33 0.12 -36.96
C GLN A 326 -5.10 1.00 -37.23
N PRO A 327 -4.64 1.13 -38.50
CA PRO A 327 -3.44 1.91 -38.83
C PRO A 327 -3.50 3.41 -38.50
N TRP A 328 -4.71 3.97 -38.42
CA TRP A 328 -4.92 5.38 -38.07
C TRP A 328 -5.05 5.62 -36.56
N HIS A 329 -5.13 4.56 -35.75
CA HIS A 329 -5.08 4.73 -34.31
C HIS A 329 -3.70 5.27 -33.92
N ARG A 330 -3.70 6.31 -33.08
CA ARG A 330 -2.47 6.77 -32.46
C ARG A 330 -1.86 5.65 -31.61
N THR A 331 -0.55 5.68 -31.44
CA THR A 331 0.20 4.68 -30.67
C THR A 331 -0.33 4.49 -29.26
N ASP A 332 -0.74 5.58 -28.59
CA ASP A 332 -1.33 5.55 -27.25
C ASP A 332 -2.68 4.83 -27.24
N VAL A 333 -3.55 5.09 -28.21
CA VAL A 333 -4.84 4.37 -28.35
C VAL A 333 -4.62 2.88 -28.65
N ALA A 334 -3.67 2.56 -29.53
CA ALA A 334 -3.33 1.16 -29.82
C ALA A 334 -2.83 0.39 -28.59
N VAL A 335 -2.09 1.05 -27.68
CA VAL A 335 -1.68 0.46 -26.40
C VAL A 335 -2.89 0.20 -25.50
N GLN A 336 -3.83 1.15 -25.41
CA GLN A 336 -5.04 1.00 -24.60
C GLN A 336 -5.93 -0.15 -25.09
N ILE A 337 -6.04 -0.35 -26.41
CA ILE A 337 -6.78 -1.48 -26.99
C ILE A 337 -6.13 -2.83 -26.62
N ARG A 338 -4.80 -2.95 -26.71
CA ARG A 338 -4.10 -4.19 -26.28
C ARG A 338 -4.29 -4.44 -24.80
N GLU A 339 -4.13 -3.40 -23.99
CA GLU A 339 -4.30 -3.46 -22.55
C GLU A 339 -5.72 -3.91 -22.17
N GLU A 340 -6.75 -3.38 -22.82
CA GLU A 340 -8.13 -3.84 -22.58
C GLU A 340 -8.32 -5.30 -22.99
N ALA A 341 -7.81 -5.71 -24.16
CA ALA A 341 -7.94 -7.08 -24.65
C ALA A 341 -7.25 -8.10 -23.73
N GLU A 342 -6.11 -7.73 -23.13
CA GLU A 342 -5.39 -8.56 -22.15
C GLU A 342 -6.12 -8.63 -20.80
N LEU A 343 -6.70 -7.52 -20.35
CA LEU A 343 -7.39 -7.44 -19.05
C LEU A 343 -8.81 -7.99 -19.09
N GLY A 344 -9.55 -7.86 -20.19
CA GLY A 344 -10.92 -8.32 -20.34
C GLY A 344 -11.93 -7.59 -19.45
N GLY A 345 -11.99 -6.26 -19.53
CA GLY A 345 -13.00 -5.43 -18.84
C GLY A 345 -12.45 -4.59 -17.69
N SER A 346 -11.67 -3.56 -18.00
CA SER A 346 -11.10 -2.61 -17.03
C SER A 346 -12.16 -1.85 -16.25
N LEU A 347 -13.32 -1.58 -16.85
CA LEU A 347 -14.46 -0.97 -16.16
C LEU A 347 -14.96 -1.87 -15.02
N VAL A 348 -15.24 -3.13 -15.34
CA VAL A 348 -15.81 -4.10 -14.39
C VAL A 348 -14.85 -4.38 -13.25
N LYS A 349 -13.56 -4.52 -13.57
CA LYS A 349 -12.55 -4.93 -12.61
C LYS A 349 -12.05 -3.78 -11.73
N ALA A 350 -11.99 -2.56 -12.26
CA ALA A 350 -11.35 -1.43 -11.56
C ALA A 350 -12.25 -0.20 -11.40
N LEU A 351 -13.00 0.24 -12.42
CA LEU A 351 -13.77 1.50 -12.32
C LEU A 351 -15.09 1.33 -11.55
N TYR A 352 -15.93 0.36 -11.93
CA TYR A 352 -17.26 0.17 -11.32
C TYR A 352 -17.22 -0.07 -9.81
N PRO A 353 -16.26 -0.82 -9.23
CA PRO A 353 -16.14 -0.90 -7.77
C PRO A 353 -16.06 0.48 -7.07
N ALA A 354 -15.38 1.45 -7.70
CA ALA A 354 -15.26 2.81 -7.19
C ALA A 354 -16.50 3.69 -7.43
N LEU A 355 -17.38 3.32 -8.36
CA LEU A 355 -18.57 4.11 -8.74
C LEU A 355 -19.90 3.54 -8.26
N ARG A 356 -20.03 2.22 -8.16
CA ARG A 356 -21.28 1.52 -7.82
C ARG A 356 -21.84 1.98 -6.49
N SER A 357 -23.16 2.02 -6.39
CA SER A 357 -23.91 2.47 -5.21
C SER A 357 -23.62 3.92 -4.77
N ARG A 358 -22.84 4.70 -5.52
CA ARG A 358 -22.49 6.09 -5.20
C ARG A 358 -23.24 7.07 -6.09
N ARG A 359 -23.48 8.28 -5.58
CA ARG A 359 -24.02 9.38 -6.38
C ARG A 359 -22.92 9.91 -7.29
N LEU A 360 -23.17 9.93 -8.59
CA LEU A 360 -22.22 10.36 -9.60
C LEU A 360 -22.50 11.82 -9.99
N VAL A 361 -21.53 12.70 -9.78
CA VAL A 361 -21.64 14.11 -10.17
C VAL A 361 -20.46 14.52 -11.04
N CYS A 362 -20.62 15.55 -11.87
CA CYS A 362 -19.51 16.25 -12.51
C CYS A 362 -19.82 17.74 -12.60
N THR A 363 -18.78 18.58 -12.65
CA THR A 363 -18.99 20.03 -12.76
C THR A 363 -19.52 20.40 -14.14
N ALA A 364 -20.26 21.51 -14.24
CA ALA A 364 -20.78 22.03 -15.51
C ALA A 364 -19.68 22.20 -16.57
N ARG A 365 -18.48 22.61 -16.17
CA ARG A 365 -17.34 22.78 -17.08
C ARG A 365 -16.78 21.44 -17.56
N ALA A 366 -16.71 20.44 -16.70
CA ALA A 366 -16.33 19.07 -17.09
C ALA A 366 -17.35 18.47 -18.06
N ALA A 367 -18.64 18.63 -17.77
CA ALA A 367 -19.74 18.20 -18.62
C ALA A 367 -19.65 18.84 -20.01
N GLN A 368 -19.45 20.16 -20.08
CA GLN A 368 -19.30 20.87 -21.35
C GLN A 368 -18.08 20.37 -22.13
N ARG A 369 -16.92 20.25 -21.46
CA ARG A 369 -15.71 19.76 -22.12
C ARG A 369 -15.87 18.34 -22.68
N PHE A 370 -16.53 17.46 -21.93
CA PHE A 370 -16.82 16.10 -22.39
C PHE A 370 -17.73 16.12 -23.62
N ARG A 371 -18.80 16.91 -23.62
CA ARG A 371 -19.70 17.06 -24.77
C ARG A 371 -18.97 17.58 -26.01
N ASP A 372 -18.05 18.54 -25.85
CA ASP A 372 -17.24 19.06 -26.95
C ASP A 372 -16.33 17.98 -27.55
N ILE A 373 -15.70 17.16 -26.70
CA ILE A 373 -14.88 16.02 -27.13
C ILE A 373 -15.75 15.03 -27.92
N VAL A 374 -16.90 14.65 -27.38
CA VAL A 374 -17.82 13.70 -28.04
C VAL A 374 -18.28 14.23 -29.40
N ALA A 375 -18.72 15.49 -29.48
CA ALA A 375 -19.16 16.10 -30.73
C ALA A 375 -18.06 16.09 -31.81
N THR A 376 -16.81 16.26 -31.39
CA THR A 376 -15.67 16.37 -32.30
C THR A 376 -15.20 15.01 -32.80
N ILE A 377 -14.95 14.04 -31.91
CA ILE A 377 -14.18 12.83 -32.24
C ILE A 377 -14.91 11.49 -32.04
N ALA A 378 -16.08 11.45 -31.38
CA ALA A 378 -16.72 10.20 -30.99
C ALA A 378 -17.30 9.41 -32.18
N THR A 379 -17.25 8.09 -32.12
CA THR A 379 -18.07 7.23 -33.00
C THR A 379 -19.57 7.41 -32.70
N PRO A 380 -20.48 6.96 -33.59
CA PRO A 380 -21.91 6.95 -33.28
C PRO A 380 -22.27 6.15 -32.02
N ALA A 381 -21.56 5.05 -31.75
CA ALA A 381 -21.78 4.23 -30.55
C ALA A 381 -21.30 4.95 -29.28
N GLU A 382 -20.13 5.59 -29.32
CA GLU A 382 -19.62 6.42 -28.22
C GLU A 382 -20.53 7.61 -27.94
N ALA A 383 -21.06 8.25 -28.98
CA ALA A 383 -22.02 9.34 -28.82
C ALA A 383 -23.34 8.87 -28.20
N ALA A 384 -23.80 7.66 -28.54
CA ALA A 384 -24.98 7.06 -27.93
C ALA A 384 -24.75 6.75 -26.44
N ARG A 385 -23.60 6.15 -26.07
CA ARG A 385 -23.24 5.95 -24.66
C ARG A 385 -23.09 7.26 -23.91
N ALA A 386 -22.48 8.28 -24.53
CA ALA A 386 -22.35 9.62 -23.95
C ALA A 386 -23.72 10.24 -23.60
N GLU A 387 -24.73 10.06 -24.45
CA GLU A 387 -26.09 10.56 -24.18
C GLU A 387 -26.78 9.81 -23.03
N ILE A 388 -26.49 8.51 -22.85
CA ILE A 388 -26.99 7.72 -21.71
C ILE A 388 -26.35 8.18 -20.40
N ILE A 389 -25.01 8.31 -20.37
CA ILE A 389 -24.29 8.64 -19.13
C ILE A 389 -24.45 10.11 -18.74
N LEU A 390 -24.52 11.02 -19.71
CA LEU A 390 -24.56 12.47 -19.47
C LEU A 390 -25.42 13.18 -20.54
N PRO A 391 -26.76 13.14 -20.39
CA PRO A 391 -27.69 13.75 -21.33
C PRO A 391 -27.39 15.23 -21.60
N LYS A 392 -27.68 15.70 -22.82
CA LYS A 392 -27.41 17.10 -23.21
C LYS A 392 -28.34 18.11 -22.54
N THR A 393 -29.57 17.70 -22.21
CA THR A 393 -30.58 18.58 -21.61
C THR A 393 -30.78 18.22 -20.14
N ALA A 394 -30.82 19.24 -19.27
CA ALA A 394 -31.20 19.08 -17.87
C ALA A 394 -32.69 18.66 -17.84
N GLY A 395 -32.96 17.40 -17.50
CA GLY A 395 -34.28 16.75 -17.65
C GLY A 395 -34.40 15.76 -18.82
N GLY A 396 -33.30 15.46 -19.51
CA GLY A 396 -33.25 14.81 -20.84
C GLY A 396 -33.60 13.33 -20.94
N SER A 397 -34.05 12.67 -19.88
CA SER A 397 -34.70 11.37 -20.03
C SER A 397 -35.70 11.18 -18.89
N ASN A 398 -36.96 10.93 -19.22
CA ASN A 398 -37.94 10.39 -18.25
C ASN A 398 -37.59 8.95 -17.81
N LYS A 399 -36.39 8.46 -18.16
CA LYS A 399 -35.92 7.13 -17.88
C LYS A 399 -35.34 7.07 -16.48
N THR A 400 -35.62 5.98 -15.81
CA THR A 400 -35.03 5.59 -14.54
C THR A 400 -33.56 5.20 -14.72
N SER A 401 -32.80 5.19 -13.64
CA SER A 401 -31.41 4.72 -13.65
C SER A 401 -31.31 3.28 -14.16
N GLU A 402 -32.27 2.42 -13.82
CA GLU A 402 -32.33 1.02 -14.23
C GLU A 402 -32.50 0.87 -15.76
N GLU A 403 -33.34 1.70 -16.36
CA GLU A 403 -33.52 1.75 -17.82
C GLU A 403 -32.25 2.25 -18.51
N LEU A 404 -31.59 3.28 -17.98
CA LEU A 404 -30.33 3.79 -18.54
C LEU A 404 -29.19 2.78 -18.45
N VAL A 405 -29.09 2.04 -17.33
CA VAL A 405 -28.12 0.96 -17.18
C VAL A 405 -28.41 -0.18 -18.16
N THR A 406 -29.68 -0.53 -18.37
CA THR A 406 -30.09 -1.54 -19.37
C THR A 406 -29.70 -1.11 -20.78
N GLU A 407 -29.91 0.16 -21.13
CA GLU A 407 -29.49 0.70 -22.42
C GLU A 407 -27.97 0.74 -22.58
N LEU A 408 -27.23 1.10 -21.53
CA LEU A 408 -25.77 1.07 -21.54
C LEU A 408 -25.26 -0.37 -21.72
N GLN A 409 -25.90 -1.34 -21.06
CA GLN A 409 -25.57 -2.76 -21.20
C GLN A 409 -25.76 -3.24 -22.64
N ALA A 410 -26.80 -2.78 -23.35
CA ALA A 410 -27.01 -3.12 -24.76
C ALA A 410 -25.91 -2.58 -25.68
N LEU A 411 -25.15 -1.58 -25.24
CA LEU A 411 -24.04 -0.97 -25.96
C LEU A 411 -22.65 -1.41 -25.43
N SER A 412 -22.60 -2.47 -24.62
CA SER A 412 -21.36 -2.99 -24.05
C SER A 412 -21.25 -4.52 -24.14
N VAL A 413 -20.06 -5.00 -24.47
CA VAL A 413 -19.70 -6.43 -24.40
C VAL A 413 -19.41 -6.91 -22.96
N HIS A 414 -19.22 -5.97 -22.03
CA HIS A 414 -18.94 -6.27 -20.64
C HIS A 414 -20.18 -6.06 -19.77
N PRO A 415 -20.31 -6.77 -18.63
CA PRO A 415 -21.40 -6.56 -17.70
C PRO A 415 -21.31 -5.16 -17.07
N VAL A 416 -22.34 -4.36 -17.28
CA VAL A 416 -22.53 -3.05 -16.65
C VAL A 416 -23.08 -3.28 -15.24
N ASP A 417 -22.49 -2.62 -14.24
CA ASP A 417 -22.91 -2.78 -12.86
C ASP A 417 -24.34 -2.23 -12.65
N PRO A 418 -25.29 -3.04 -12.13
CA PRO A 418 -26.68 -2.63 -11.95
C PRO A 418 -26.84 -1.50 -10.92
N ASP A 419 -25.89 -1.33 -10.00
CA ASP A 419 -25.92 -0.30 -8.97
C ASP A 419 -25.27 1.03 -9.43
N LEU A 420 -24.97 1.16 -10.72
CA LEU A 420 -24.48 2.40 -11.30
C LEU A 420 -25.62 3.43 -11.39
N ARG A 421 -25.45 4.57 -10.72
CA ARG A 421 -26.47 5.62 -10.66
C ARG A 421 -26.36 6.57 -11.86
N LEU A 422 -27.15 6.30 -12.90
CA LEU A 422 -27.24 7.10 -14.11
C LEU A 422 -28.57 7.89 -14.17
N PRO A 423 -28.60 9.06 -14.83
CA PRO A 423 -27.46 9.73 -15.47
C PRO A 423 -26.56 10.43 -14.44
N ILE A 424 -25.34 10.77 -14.87
CA ILE A 424 -24.41 11.57 -14.06
C ILE A 424 -25.00 12.97 -13.89
N GLU A 425 -25.02 13.46 -12.66
CA GLU A 425 -25.60 14.77 -12.35
C GLU A 425 -24.61 15.89 -12.64
N VAL A 426 -25.04 16.88 -13.42
CA VAL A 426 -24.25 18.10 -13.63
C VAL A 426 -24.52 19.07 -12.49
N VAL A 427 -23.46 19.44 -11.77
CA VAL A 427 -23.52 20.41 -10.66
C VAL A 427 -22.86 21.72 -11.05
N GLU A 428 -23.43 22.82 -10.57
CA GLU A 428 -22.75 24.11 -10.64
C GLU A 428 -21.63 24.15 -9.61
N SER A 429 -20.46 24.58 -10.06
CA SER A 429 -19.31 24.83 -9.22
C SER A 429 -19.47 26.22 -8.59
N ASP A 430 -20.08 26.28 -7.40
CA ASP A 430 -20.14 27.48 -6.57
C ASP A 430 -18.75 27.83 -6.01
N ILE A 431 -17.78 28.07 -6.89
CA ILE A 431 -16.40 28.37 -6.55
C ILE A 431 -16.32 29.86 -6.22
N PRO A 432 -15.94 30.23 -4.99
CA PRO A 432 -15.71 31.63 -4.66
C PRO A 432 -14.49 32.15 -5.44
N ASP A 433 -14.58 33.37 -5.98
CA ASP A 433 -13.44 34.07 -6.59
C ASP A 433 -12.32 34.32 -5.55
N ASP A 434 -12.70 34.52 -4.28
CA ASP A 434 -11.79 34.65 -3.14
C ASP A 434 -11.92 33.46 -2.18
N LEU A 435 -10.84 32.69 -2.06
CA LEU A 435 -10.76 31.52 -1.20
C LEU A 435 -10.45 31.87 0.26
N THR A 436 -10.17 33.13 0.57
CA THR A 436 -9.80 33.59 1.92
C THR A 436 -10.85 33.17 2.95
N ALA A 437 -12.13 33.36 2.66
CA ALA A 437 -13.20 32.95 3.55
C ALA A 437 -13.27 31.41 3.74
N ALA A 438 -12.96 30.63 2.70
CA ALA A 438 -12.94 29.16 2.80
C ALA A 438 -11.73 28.66 3.60
N ILE A 439 -10.58 29.32 3.48
CA ILE A 439 -9.36 29.03 4.25
C ILE A 439 -9.56 29.42 5.72
N GLN A 440 -10.07 30.62 5.99
CA GLN A 440 -10.37 31.08 7.36
C GLN A 440 -11.41 30.20 8.07
N ALA A 441 -12.37 29.65 7.32
CA ALA A 441 -13.36 28.71 7.84
C ALA A 441 -12.83 27.26 7.95
N GLY A 442 -11.55 27.00 7.66
CA GLY A 442 -10.95 25.66 7.73
C GLY A 442 -11.50 24.65 6.70
N ARG A 443 -12.19 25.13 5.65
CA ARG A 443 -12.69 24.27 4.55
C ARG A 443 -11.59 23.95 3.53
N LEU A 444 -10.59 24.81 3.42
CA LEU A 444 -9.41 24.62 2.59
C LEU A 444 -8.15 24.92 3.41
N PRO A 445 -7.02 24.24 3.15
CA PRO A 445 -5.74 24.58 3.76
C PRO A 445 -5.12 25.84 3.16
N SER A 446 -4.10 26.38 3.83
CA SER A 446 -3.39 27.58 3.38
C SER A 446 -2.70 27.37 2.03
N SER A 447 -2.25 26.14 1.79
CA SER A 447 -1.63 25.71 0.52
C SER A 447 -2.57 25.75 -0.70
N ALA A 448 -3.89 25.86 -0.51
CA ALA A 448 -4.86 25.77 -1.61
C ALA A 448 -4.65 26.83 -2.70
N ASN A 449 -4.32 28.07 -2.34
CA ASN A 449 -4.06 29.15 -3.30
C ASN A 449 -2.89 28.81 -4.24
N SER A 450 -1.78 28.31 -3.69
CA SER A 450 -0.61 27.93 -4.47
C SER A 450 -0.88 26.72 -5.37
N VAL A 451 -1.65 25.75 -4.88
CA VAL A 451 -2.04 24.57 -5.68
C VAL A 451 -2.87 24.99 -6.89
N LEU A 452 -3.91 25.79 -6.68
CA LEU A 452 -4.82 26.19 -7.75
C LEU A 452 -4.16 27.09 -8.79
N ALA A 453 -3.23 27.96 -8.38
CA ALA A 453 -2.44 28.77 -9.31
C ALA A 453 -1.69 27.92 -10.36
N GLY A 454 -1.28 26.70 -9.99
CA GLY A 454 -0.60 25.74 -10.87
C GLY A 454 -1.50 24.91 -11.78
N LEU A 455 -2.83 25.05 -11.69
CA LEU A 455 -3.81 24.27 -12.46
C LEU A 455 -4.45 25.08 -13.59
N SER A 456 -4.92 24.41 -14.65
CA SER A 456 -5.75 25.03 -15.69
C SER A 456 -7.14 25.37 -15.17
N GLU A 457 -7.88 26.24 -15.84
CA GLU A 457 -9.22 26.67 -15.41
C GLU A 457 -10.21 25.49 -15.26
N LEU A 458 -10.14 24.51 -16.15
CA LEU A 458 -10.93 23.28 -16.08
C LEU A 458 -10.55 22.43 -14.86
N ASN A 459 -9.25 22.23 -14.63
CA ASN A 459 -8.78 21.42 -13.51
C ASN A 459 -9.01 22.12 -12.18
N ARG A 460 -8.89 23.44 -12.11
CA ARG A 460 -9.27 24.22 -10.92
C ARG A 460 -10.72 23.95 -10.58
N ASP A 461 -11.61 24.07 -11.56
CA ASP A 461 -13.05 23.87 -11.38
C ASP A 461 -13.38 22.50 -10.79
N ILE A 462 -12.88 21.43 -11.41
CA ILE A 462 -13.16 20.04 -10.99
C ILE A 462 -12.57 19.74 -9.61
N TYR A 463 -11.28 20.03 -9.40
CA TYR A 463 -10.60 19.58 -8.19
C TYR A 463 -10.92 20.47 -6.99
N LEU A 464 -11.17 21.77 -7.19
CA LEU A 464 -11.62 22.66 -6.12
C LEU A 464 -13.04 22.31 -5.65
N PHE A 465 -13.95 21.97 -6.57
CA PHE A 465 -15.27 21.47 -6.21
C PHE A 465 -15.16 20.25 -5.27
N GLY A 466 -14.38 19.25 -5.67
CA GLY A 466 -14.12 18.06 -4.84
C GLY A 466 -13.51 18.41 -3.48
N TRP A 467 -12.53 19.32 -3.47
CA TRP A 467 -11.86 19.75 -2.23
C TRP A 467 -12.82 20.43 -1.25
N LEU A 468 -13.58 21.42 -1.72
CA LEU A 468 -14.51 22.21 -0.89
C LEU A 468 -15.64 21.35 -0.33
N ARG A 469 -16.14 20.39 -1.13
CA ARG A 469 -17.25 19.51 -0.74
C ARG A 469 -16.78 18.23 -0.04
N ARG A 470 -15.46 18.09 0.21
CA ARG A 470 -14.85 16.86 0.75
C ARG A 470 -15.31 15.61 0.01
N THR A 471 -15.39 15.71 -1.31
CA THR A 471 -15.85 14.67 -2.22
C THR A 471 -14.66 14.13 -3.00
N THR A 472 -14.54 12.82 -3.12
CA THR A 472 -13.49 12.17 -3.90
C THR A 472 -13.68 12.51 -5.38
N THR A 473 -12.63 13.09 -5.98
CA THR A 473 -12.55 13.27 -7.43
C THR A 473 -11.95 12.03 -8.06
N VAL A 474 -12.68 11.42 -8.99
CA VAL A 474 -12.26 10.23 -9.75
C VAL A 474 -11.67 10.70 -11.07
N THR A 475 -10.43 10.31 -11.38
CA THR A 475 -9.73 10.69 -12.62
C THR A 475 -8.91 9.54 -13.19
N ALA A 476 -8.70 9.49 -14.51
CA ALA A 476 -7.69 8.64 -15.13
C ALA A 476 -6.35 9.38 -15.35
N ASN A 477 -6.26 10.66 -14.97
CA ASN A 477 -5.07 11.49 -15.16
C ASN A 477 -4.11 11.39 -13.98
N ASN A 478 -3.33 10.31 -13.95
CA ASN A 478 -2.33 10.05 -12.90
C ASN A 478 -1.27 11.17 -12.81
N ALA A 479 -0.86 11.75 -13.94
CA ALA A 479 0.12 12.84 -13.96
C ALA A 479 -0.40 14.07 -13.22
N LEU A 480 -1.65 14.46 -13.45
CA LEU A 480 -2.30 15.58 -12.77
C LEU A 480 -2.50 15.28 -11.28
N ALA A 481 -2.96 14.09 -10.92
CA ALA A 481 -3.10 13.69 -9.52
C ALA A 481 -1.76 13.78 -8.76
N LYS A 482 -0.66 13.32 -9.38
CA LYS A 482 0.71 13.46 -8.84
C LYS A 482 1.15 14.90 -8.75
N GLN A 483 0.84 15.74 -9.74
CA GLN A 483 1.15 17.16 -9.72
C GLN A 483 0.42 17.88 -8.58
N ILE A 484 -0.88 17.64 -8.40
CA ILE A 484 -1.66 18.21 -7.29
C ILE A 484 -1.05 17.77 -5.96
N ARG A 485 -0.71 16.47 -5.83
CA ARG A 485 -0.06 15.97 -4.62
C ARG A 485 1.27 16.68 -4.34
N LEU A 486 2.10 16.82 -5.35
CA LEU A 486 3.38 17.53 -5.26
C LEU A 486 3.19 18.98 -4.81
N LEU A 487 2.22 19.70 -5.39
CA LEU A 487 1.94 21.09 -5.04
C LEU A 487 1.46 21.24 -3.60
N VAL A 488 0.52 20.40 -3.15
CA VAL A 488 0.04 20.41 -1.75
C VAL A 488 1.21 20.14 -0.80
N GLU A 489 1.98 19.07 -1.02
CA GLU A 489 3.10 18.72 -0.16
C GLU A 489 4.21 19.78 -0.17
N THR A 490 4.42 20.46 -1.29
CA THR A 490 5.44 21.53 -1.40
C THR A 490 5.04 22.79 -0.64
N HIS A 491 3.76 23.14 -0.67
CA HIS A 491 3.26 24.40 -0.13
C HIS A 491 2.59 24.29 1.24
N ARG A 492 2.46 23.07 1.79
CA ARG A 492 1.89 22.87 3.12
C ARG A 492 2.68 23.63 4.18
N THR A 493 1.96 24.24 5.11
CA THR A 493 2.56 24.95 6.25
C THR A 493 2.52 24.15 7.54
N ASP A 494 1.72 23.08 7.58
CA ASP A 494 1.54 22.22 8.75
C ASP A 494 1.40 20.74 8.33
N ASP A 495 1.53 19.82 9.29
CA ASP A 495 1.41 18.37 9.10
C ASP A 495 -0.06 17.90 9.00
N GLU A 496 -1.05 18.69 9.41
CA GLU A 496 -2.47 18.37 9.28
C GLU A 496 -3.08 18.83 7.94
N GLU A 497 -2.36 19.65 7.16
CA GLU A 497 -2.87 20.13 5.87
C GLU A 497 -3.01 18.97 4.87
N ALA A 498 -4.26 18.73 4.45
CA ALA A 498 -4.61 17.70 3.49
C ALA A 498 -5.06 18.28 2.14
N GLY A 499 -4.61 17.63 1.06
CA GLY A 499 -5.05 17.92 -0.30
C GLY A 499 -6.47 17.45 -0.61
N PRO A 500 -6.95 17.68 -1.85
CA PRO A 500 -8.22 17.12 -2.30
C PRO A 500 -8.14 15.59 -2.31
N SER A 501 -9.24 14.92 -1.95
CA SER A 501 -9.35 13.47 -2.10
C SER A 501 -9.43 13.11 -3.59
N ILE A 502 -8.46 12.36 -4.09
CA ILE A 502 -8.37 11.95 -5.48
C ILE A 502 -8.21 10.43 -5.55
N TRP A 503 -9.10 9.77 -6.27
CA TRP A 503 -8.95 8.38 -6.64
C TRP A 503 -8.60 8.29 -8.12
N VAL A 504 -7.56 7.51 -8.43
CA VAL A 504 -7.01 7.41 -9.79
C VAL A 504 -7.38 6.07 -10.39
N PHE A 505 -8.21 6.11 -11.43
CA PHE A 505 -8.42 4.97 -12.31
C PHE A 505 -7.09 4.67 -13.02
N PRO A 506 -6.52 3.46 -12.88
CA PRO A 506 -5.17 3.16 -13.35
C PRO A 506 -5.04 3.14 -14.88
N PHE A 507 -6.17 3.13 -15.59
CA PHE A 507 -6.22 2.94 -17.02
C PHE A 507 -6.64 4.23 -17.73
N THR A 508 -5.84 4.69 -18.68
CA THR A 508 -6.22 5.83 -19.53
C THR A 508 -7.05 5.31 -20.70
N ARG A 509 -8.15 6.00 -21.03
CA ARG A 509 -9.01 5.63 -22.15
C ARG A 509 -9.27 6.84 -23.04
N ALA A 510 -9.20 6.62 -24.34
CA ALA A 510 -9.49 7.59 -25.38
C ALA A 510 -10.78 7.19 -26.11
N LEU A 511 -11.43 8.15 -26.76
CA LEU A 511 -12.45 7.83 -27.75
C LEU A 511 -11.78 7.28 -29.03
N ALA A 512 -12.40 6.28 -29.63
CA ALA A 512 -12.02 5.73 -30.91
C ALA A 512 -12.32 6.77 -31.99
N THR A 513 -11.35 7.66 -32.23
CA THR A 513 -11.46 8.76 -33.20
C THR A 513 -12.18 8.33 -34.47
N LYS A 514 -13.24 9.06 -34.88
CA LYS A 514 -13.87 8.92 -36.20
C LYS A 514 -12.78 8.70 -37.24
N GLY A 515 -12.76 7.51 -37.86
CA GLY A 515 -11.72 7.12 -38.79
C GLY A 515 -11.43 8.22 -39.81
N ARG A 516 -10.16 8.41 -40.15
CA ARG A 516 -9.76 9.30 -41.25
C ARG A 516 -10.63 8.95 -42.47
N PRO A 517 -11.37 9.89 -43.07
CA PRO A 517 -12.25 9.57 -44.19
C PRO A 517 -11.45 8.93 -45.32
N ALA A 518 -12.05 7.95 -45.99
CA ALA A 518 -11.57 7.45 -47.27
C ALA A 518 -11.38 8.63 -48.23
N GLY A 519 -10.13 8.95 -48.62
CA GLY A 519 -9.89 9.98 -49.64
C GLY A 519 -8.67 10.90 -49.50
N PHE A 520 -7.65 10.60 -48.69
CA PHE A 520 -6.37 11.31 -48.78
C PHE A 520 -5.22 10.34 -49.04
N GLY A 521 -5.04 10.02 -50.33
CA GLY A 521 -3.73 9.71 -50.87
C GLY A 521 -3.07 11.02 -51.31
N VAL A 522 -1.85 11.25 -50.86
CA VAL A 522 -0.64 11.45 -51.69
C VAL A 522 0.52 10.84 -50.91
#